data_AF-Q8H1A9-F1
#
_entry.id   AF-Q8H1A9-F1
#
_cell.length_a   1.000
_cell.length_b   1.000
_cell.length_c   1.000
_cell.angle_alpha   90.00
_cell.angle_beta   90.00
_cell.angle_gamma   90.00
#
_symmetry.space_group_name_H-M   'P 1'
#
loop_
_entity.id
_entity.type
_entity.pdbx_description
1 polymer ?
#
loop_
_entity_poly.entity_id
_entity_poly.type
_entity_poly.pdbx_seq_one_letter_code
_entity_poly.pdbx_strand_id
1 'polypeptide(L)'
;LMAHPHYHRLLAAYANCQKVGAPPEVVARLEEACASAASMGPANTDGIGEDPALDQFMEAYCEMLTKYEQELSKPLKEAMVFLQRVECQFRALTLSS
;
A
#
# COMPACT_ATOMS: atom_id res chain seq x y z
N LEU A 1 16.17 0.26 -13.85
CA LEU A 1 15.19 0.53 -12.77
C LEU A 1 13.83 -0.15 -13.02
N MET A 2 13.06 0.21 -14.05
CA MET A 2 11.73 -0.40 -14.30
C MET A 2 11.77 -1.89 -14.68
N ALA A 3 12.86 -2.35 -15.29
CA ALA A 3 13.10 -3.75 -15.60
C ALA A 3 13.78 -4.53 -14.46
N HIS A 4 13.88 -3.96 -13.26
CA HIS A 4 14.54 -4.63 -12.14
C HIS A 4 13.58 -5.67 -11.52
N PRO A 5 14.00 -6.90 -11.22
CA PRO A 5 13.12 -7.93 -10.66
C PRO A 5 12.52 -7.54 -9.29
N HIS A 6 13.24 -6.78 -8.46
CA HIS A 6 12.68 -6.21 -7.23
C HIS A 6 11.71 -5.03 -7.43
N TYR A 7 11.61 -4.45 -8.62
CA TYR A 7 10.74 -3.30 -8.89
C TYR A 7 9.25 -3.64 -8.69
N HIS A 8 8.81 -4.80 -9.15
CA HIS A 8 7.41 -5.23 -8.97
C HIS A 8 7.06 -5.42 -7.49
N ARG A 9 7.99 -5.99 -6.70
CA ARG A 9 7.84 -6.16 -5.25
C ARG A 9 7.77 -4.81 -4.53
N LEU A 10 8.63 -3.87 -4.92
CA LEU A 10 8.64 -2.50 -4.41
C LEU A 10 7.31 -1.78 -4.69
N LEU A 11 6.83 -1.87 -5.94
CA LEU A 11 5.59 -1.24 -6.37
C LEU A 11 4.40 -1.81 -5.59
N ALA A 12 4.36 -3.13 -5.39
CA ALA A 12 3.32 -3.78 -4.59
C ALA A 12 3.34 -3.33 -3.12
N ALA A 13 4.53 -3.29 -2.48
CA ALA A 13 4.68 -2.81 -1.11
C ALA A 13 4.26 -1.34 -0.98
N TYR A 14 4.62 -0.50 -1.95
CA TYR A 14 4.24 0.91 -1.98
C TYR A 14 2.72 1.07 -2.16
N ALA A 15 2.13 0.34 -3.10
CA ALA A 15 0.69 0.38 -3.34
C ALA A 15 -0.09 -0.06 -2.10
N ASN A 16 0.32 -1.14 -1.43
CA ASN A 16 -0.33 -1.60 -0.20
C ASN A 16 -0.26 -0.55 0.91
N CYS A 17 0.90 0.08 1.10
CA CYS A 17 1.04 1.22 2.00
C CYS A 17 0.07 2.37 1.66
N GLN A 18 -0.06 2.74 0.38
CA GLN A 18 -0.96 3.81 -0.05
C GLN A 18 -2.44 3.44 0.08
N LYS A 19 -2.78 2.15 0.06
CA LYS A 19 -4.16 1.68 0.28
C LYS A 19 -4.61 1.85 1.73
N VAL A 20 -3.71 2.05 2.69
CA VAL A 20 -4.05 2.24 4.10
C VAL A 20 -4.83 3.55 4.27
N GLY A 21 -6.15 3.43 4.42
CA GLY A 21 -7.05 4.58 4.59
C GLY A 21 -7.45 5.30 3.31
N ALA A 22 -7.03 4.79 2.16
CA ALA A 22 -7.49 5.32 0.88
C ALA A 22 -8.97 4.98 0.63
N PRO A 23 -9.72 5.87 -0.04
CA PRO A 23 -11.06 5.56 -0.49
C PRO A 23 -11.04 4.46 -1.57
N PRO A 24 -12.16 3.73 -1.77
CA PRO A 24 -12.23 2.59 -2.71
C PRO A 24 -11.80 2.94 -4.14
N GLU A 25 -12.10 4.15 -4.60
CA GLU A 25 -11.70 4.63 -5.93
C GLU A 25 -10.18 4.69 -6.09
N VAL A 26 -9.47 5.19 -5.07
CA VAL A 26 -8.01 5.27 -5.08
C VAL A 26 -7.39 3.87 -4.98
N VAL A 27 -7.98 2.97 -4.18
CA VAL A 27 -7.55 1.57 -4.10
C VAL A 27 -7.66 0.88 -5.45
N ALA A 28 -8.78 1.04 -6.16
CA ALA A 28 -9.00 0.46 -7.48
C ALA A 28 -7.97 0.97 -8.52
N ARG A 29 -7.70 2.29 -8.51
CA ARG A 29 -6.68 2.88 -9.39
C ARG A 29 -5.27 2.37 -9.09
N LEU A 30 -4.93 2.16 -7.82
CA LEU A 30 -3.65 1.57 -7.41
C LEU A 30 -3.52 0.11 -7.86
N GLU A 31 -4.62 -0.65 -7.81
CA GLU A 31 -4.66 -2.03 -8.30
C GLU A 31 -4.48 -2.12 -9.81
N GLU A 32 -5.16 -1.26 -10.56
CA GLU A 32 -5.00 -1.18 -12.01
C GLU A 32 -3.58 -0.77 -12.42
N ALA A 33 -2.97 0.18 -11.69
CA ALA A 33 -1.58 0.58 -11.91
C ALA A 33 -0.59 -0.58 -11.63
N CYS A 34 -0.83 -1.38 -10.59
CA CYS A 34 0.00 -2.56 -10.31
C CYS A 34 -0.21 -3.66 -11.36
N ALA A 35 -1.45 -3.88 -11.80
CA ALA A 35 -1.77 -4.87 -12.83
C ALA A 35 -1.17 -4.51 -14.19
N SER A 36 -1.18 -3.23 -14.56
CA SER A 36 -0.53 -2.75 -15.78
C SER A 36 1.00 -2.80 -15.72
N ALA A 37 1.59 -2.64 -14.53
CA ALA A 37 3.01 -2.89 -14.34
C ALA A 37 3.37 -4.39 -14.39
N ALA A 38 2.46 -5.28 -13.95
CA ALA A 38 2.65 -6.74 -14.03
C ALA A 38 2.52 -7.30 -15.45
N SER A 39 1.76 -6.63 -16.33
CA SER A 39 1.59 -7.04 -17.73
C SER A 39 2.78 -6.66 -18.62
N MET A 40 3.68 -5.79 -18.14
CA MET A 40 4.92 -5.39 -18.80
C MET A 40 6.01 -6.48 -18.75
N GLY A 41 5.64 -7.75 -19.01
CA GLY A 41 6.55 -8.90 -19.14
C GLY A 41 7.40 -9.23 -17.89
N PRO A 42 7.98 -10.44 -17.81
CA PRO A 42 8.96 -10.71 -16.77
C PRO A 42 10.17 -9.79 -16.97
N ALA A 43 10.51 -9.02 -15.94
CA ALA A 43 11.83 -8.42 -15.81
C ALA A 43 12.87 -9.53 -16.00
N ASN A 44 13.77 -9.39 -16.97
CA ASN A 44 14.89 -10.31 -17.11
C ASN A 44 15.56 -10.47 -15.75
N THR A 45 15.67 -11.70 -15.26
CA THR A 45 16.39 -12.02 -14.02
C THR A 45 17.89 -11.75 -14.13
N ASP A 46 18.37 -11.38 -15.33
CA ASP A 46 19.76 -11.06 -15.65
C ASP A 46 20.35 -9.91 -14.83
N GLY A 47 19.53 -9.08 -14.17
CA GLY A 47 19.97 -7.94 -13.38
C GLY A 47 20.17 -8.18 -11.88
N ILE A 48 19.79 -9.35 -11.32
CA ILE A 48 19.98 -9.64 -9.89
C ILE A 48 21.47 -9.86 -9.62
N GLY A 49 22.08 -9.03 -8.77
CA GLY A 49 23.49 -9.10 -8.45
C GLY A 49 24.41 -8.32 -9.39
N GLU A 50 23.89 -7.62 -10.41
CA GLU A 50 24.67 -6.62 -11.15
C GLU A 50 25.02 -5.42 -10.27
N ASP A 51 24.12 -5.05 -9.34
CA ASP A 51 24.33 -4.01 -8.33
C ASP A 51 23.80 -4.48 -6.96
N PRO A 52 24.64 -5.15 -6.15
CA PRO A 52 24.23 -5.68 -4.85
C PRO A 52 23.83 -4.60 -3.84
N ALA A 53 24.31 -3.36 -4.00
CA ALA A 53 23.90 -2.25 -3.14
C ALA A 53 22.47 -1.81 -3.46
N LEU A 54 22.12 -1.76 -4.75
CA LEU A 54 20.75 -1.48 -5.19
C LEU A 54 19.79 -2.60 -4.78
N ASP A 55 20.20 -3.87 -4.92
CA ASP A 55 19.40 -5.01 -4.49
C ASP A 55 19.04 -4.91 -3.01
N GLN A 56 20.06 -4.71 -2.15
CA GLN A 56 19.86 -4.55 -0.71
C GLN A 56 18.97 -3.34 -0.38
N PHE A 57 19.14 -2.22 -1.08
CA PHE A 57 18.28 -1.05 -0.91
C PHE A 57 16.81 -1.37 -1.24
N MET A 58 16.57 -2.01 -2.38
CA MET A 58 15.22 -2.35 -2.84
C MET A 58 14.52 -3.29 -1.84
N GLU A 59 15.24 -4.29 -1.33
CA GLU A 59 14.71 -5.21 -0.31
C GLU A 59 14.43 -4.50 1.02
N ALA A 60 15.40 -3.75 1.55
CA ALA A 60 15.23 -3.02 2.80
C ALA A 60 14.07 -2.00 2.72
N TYR A 61 13.90 -1.35 1.58
CA TYR A 61 12.80 -0.41 1.37
C TYR A 61 11.44 -1.12 1.29
N CYS A 62 11.36 -2.28 0.63
CA CYS A 62 10.14 -3.12 0.66
C CYS A 62 9.76 -3.51 2.09
N GLU A 63 10.74 -3.92 2.90
CA GLU A 63 10.52 -4.27 4.30
C GLU A 63 10.06 -3.08 5.14
N MET A 64 10.69 -1.92 4.95
CA MET A 64 10.32 -0.68 5.60
C MET A 64 8.87 -0.28 5.28
N LEU A 65 8.47 -0.32 4.00
CA LEU A 65 7.10 -0.03 3.57
C LEU A 65 6.10 -1.00 4.20
N THR A 66 6.43 -2.29 4.25
CA THR A 66 5.56 -3.31 4.85
C THR A 66 5.37 -3.07 6.35
N LYS A 67 6.45 -2.73 7.07
CA LYS A 67 6.36 -2.38 8.50
C LYS A 67 5.54 -1.13 8.71
N TYR A 68 5.76 -0.10 7.90
CA TYR A 68 5.01 1.15 7.97
C TYR A 68 3.51 0.94 7.71
N GLU A 69 3.15 0.13 6.71
CA GLU A 69 1.76 -0.28 6.45
C GLU A 69 1.12 -0.94 7.69
N GLN A 70 1.84 -1.88 8.32
CA GLN A 70 1.37 -2.58 9.51
C GLN A 70 1.19 -1.63 10.71
N GLU A 71 2.15 -0.74 10.94
CA GLU A 71 2.12 0.24 12.02
C GLU A 71 1.01 1.28 11.84
N LEU A 72 0.72 1.70 10.61
CA LEU A 72 -0.38 2.63 10.32
C LEU A 72 -1.76 1.96 10.35
N SER A 73 -1.85 0.70 9.95
CA SER A 73 -3.14 0.01 9.79
C SER A 73 -3.95 -0.04 11.09
N LYS A 74 -3.29 -0.29 12.22
CA LYS A 74 -3.95 -0.37 13.54
C LYS A 74 -4.53 0.98 14.00
N PRO A 75 -3.75 2.06 14.17
CA PRO A 75 -4.27 3.34 14.65
C PRO A 75 -5.33 3.91 13.71
N LEU A 76 -5.20 3.67 12.40
CA LEU A 76 -6.21 4.10 11.44
C LEU A 76 -7.55 3.37 11.63
N LYS A 77 -7.53 2.03 11.75
CA LYS A 77 -8.74 1.24 12.01
C LYS A 77 -9.41 1.67 13.32
N GLU A 78 -8.62 1.88 14.37
CA GLU A 78 -9.11 2.35 15.66
C GLU A 78 -9.77 3.73 15.55
N ALA A 79 -9.14 4.68 14.84
CA ALA A 79 -9.70 6.00 14.58
C ALA A 79 -11.00 5.94 13.78
N MET A 80 -11.07 5.10 12.74
CA MET A 80 -12.29 4.91 11.95
C MET A 80 -13.45 4.38 12.80
N VAL A 81 -13.20 3.35 13.63
CA VAL A 81 -14.22 2.80 14.54
C VAL A 81 -14.67 3.85 15.56
N PHE A 82 -13.74 4.64 16.10
CA PHE A 82 -14.07 5.74 17.00
C PHE A 82 -14.98 6.77 16.32
N LEU A 83 -14.63 7.22 15.10
CA LEU A 83 -15.43 8.18 14.35
C LEU A 83 -16.83 7.64 14.00
N GLN A 84 -16.94 6.37 13.60
CA GLN A 84 -18.23 5.71 13.36
C GLN A 84 -19.12 5.69 14.60
N ARG A 85 -18.52 5.47 15.79
CA ARG A 85 -19.25 5.51 17.06
C ARG A 85 -19.78 6.92 17.36
N VAL A 86 -18.95 7.94 17.17
CA VAL A 86 -19.35 9.35 17.35
C VAL A 86 -20.46 9.73 16.36
N GLU A 87 -20.34 9.32 15.10
CA GLU A 87 -21.35 9.54 14.07
C GLU A 87 -22.69 8.89 14.45
N CYS A 88 -22.68 7.66 14.95
CA CYS A 88 -23.88 6.96 15.41
C CYS A 88 -24.57 7.70 16.57
N GLN A 89 -23.79 8.21 17.53
CA GLN A 89 -24.33 9.04 18.61
C GLN A 89 -24.99 10.31 18.09
N PHE A 90 -24.38 10.97 17.10
CA PHE A 90 -24.93 12.19 16.49
C PHE A 90 -26.24 11.91 15.73
N ARG A 91 -26.31 10.78 15.02
CA ARG A 91 -27.53 10.31 14.33
C ARG A 91 -28.66 9.99 15.31
N ALA A 92 -28.35 9.40 16.45
CA ALA A 92 -29.36 9.11 17.49
C ALA A 92 -29.98 10.39 18.07
N LEU A 93 -29.18 11.45 18.26
CA LEU A 93 -29.67 12.75 18.73
C LEU A 93 -30.56 13.46 17.71
N THR A 94 -30.20 13.37 16.42
CA THR A 94 -30.96 14.00 15.33
C THR A 94 -32.26 13.29 14.99
N LEU A 95 -32.35 11.97 15.21
CA LEU A 95 -33.59 11.19 15.06
C LEU A 95 -34.53 11.32 16.29
N SER A 96 -34.03 11.83 17.41
CA SER A 96 -34.80 12.07 18.64
C SER A 96 -35.49 13.45 18.65
N SER A 97 -35.34 14.25 17.59
CA SER A 97 -35.98 15.56 17.37
C SER A 97 -37.02 15.45 16.26
#